data_AF-A0A268TKL2-F1
#
_entry.id   AF-A0A268TKL2-F1
#
_cell.length_a   1.000
_cell.length_b   1.000
_cell.length_c   1.000
_cell.angle_alpha   90.00
_cell.angle_beta   90.00
_cell.angle_gamma   90.00
#
_symmetry.space_group_name_H-M   'P 1'
#
loop_
_entity.id
_entity.type
_entity.pdbx_description
1 polymer ?
#
loop_
_entity_poly.entity_id
_entity_poly.type
_entity_poly.pdbx_seq_one_letter_code
_entity_poly.pdbx_strand_id
1 'polypeptide(L)' 'MQKLDFETYCAKIDEIAQKMSDKDTSLKESLKLYKSAKDYIQKAQSLLENAKLELNVLDKSSNTN' A
#
# COMPACT_ATOMS: atom_id res chain seq x y z
N MET A 1 1.73 -8.72 -14.51
CA MET A 1 1.99 -7.50 -13.70
C MET A 1 2.80 -7.95 -12.49
N GLN A 2 4.02 -7.44 -12.30
CA GLN A 2 4.91 -7.89 -11.22
C GLN A 2 4.30 -7.51 -9.86
N LYS A 3 4.17 -8.47 -8.95
CA LYS A 3 3.68 -8.23 -7.58
C LYS A 3 4.79 -7.50 -6.82
N LEU A 4 4.52 -6.30 -6.35
CA LEU A 4 5.48 -5.50 -5.58
C LEU A 4 5.40 -5.90 -4.11
N ASP A 5 6.48 -5.67 -3.36
CA ASP A 5 6.47 -5.80 -1.89
C ASP A 5 5.80 -4.60 -1.21
N PHE A 6 5.59 -4.72 0.11
CA PHE A 6 4.94 -3.69 0.91
C PHE A 6 5.68 -2.35 0.85
N GLU A 7 7.00 -2.37 1.03
CA GLU A 7 7.84 -1.17 1.05
C GLU A 7 7.82 -0.43 -0.28
N THR A 8 7.80 -1.17 -1.40
CA THR A 8 7.68 -0.58 -2.73
C THR A 8 6.31 0.08 -2.93
N TYR A 9 5.23 -0.49 -2.40
CA TYR A 9 3.93 0.18 -2.43
C TYR A 9 3.93 1.47 -1.62
N CYS A 10 4.51 1.47 -0.41
CA CYS A 10 4.67 2.65 0.42
C CYS A 10 5.47 3.75 -0.28
N ALA A 11 6.64 3.41 -0.82
CA ALA A 11 7.49 4.37 -1.55
C ALA A 11 6.75 5.03 -2.74
N LYS A 12 5.92 4.26 -3.46
CA LYS A 12 5.10 4.79 -4.56
C LYS A 12 3.97 5.72 -4.08
N ILE A 13 3.39 5.43 -2.91
CA ILE A 13 2.37 6.30 -2.31
C ILE A 13 3.01 7.63 -1.90
N ASP A 14 4.20 7.58 -1.29
CA ASP A 14 4.96 8.78 -0.89
C ASP A 14 5.37 9.63 -2.10
N GLU A 15 5.86 9.00 -3.17
CA GLU A 15 6.18 9.70 -4.43
C GLU A 15 4.95 10.42 -5.01
N ILE A 16 3.78 9.77 -4.96
CA ILE A 16 2.53 10.39 -5.42
C ILE A 16 2.14 11.55 -4.51
N ALA A 17 2.23 11.39 -3.19
CA ALA A 17 1.91 12.44 -2.23
C ALA A 17 2.79 13.69 -2.41
N GLN A 18 4.09 13.48 -2.70
CA GLN A 18 5.01 14.56 -3.05
C GLN A 18 4.57 15.28 -4.33
N LYS A 19 4.30 14.54 -5.42
CA LYS A 19 3.82 15.13 -6.70
C LYS A 19 2.49 15.88 -6.56
N MET A 20 1.60 15.42 -5.69
CA MET A 20 0.33 16.10 -5.42
C MET A 20 0.51 17.38 -4.59
N SER A 21 1.63 17.53 -3.89
CA SER A 21 1.96 18.72 -3.11
C SER A 21 2.62 19.83 -3.95
N ASP A 22 3.05 19.50 -5.18
CA ASP A 22 3.62 20.46 -6.11
C ASP A 22 2.54 21.39 -6.69
N LYS A 23 2.85 22.70 -6.73
CA LYS A 23 1.92 23.76 -7.15
C LYS A 23 1.58 23.74 -8.65
N ASP A 24 2.34 23.02 -9.45
CA ASP A 24 2.17 22.94 -10.90
C ASP A 24 1.31 21.75 -11.36
N THR A 25 0.83 20.93 -10.41
CA THR A 25 -0.01 19.76 -10.73
C THR A 25 -1.45 20.19 -11.04
N SER A 26 -1.86 20.01 -12.29
CA SER A 26 -3.24 20.30 -12.71
C SER A 26 -4.26 19.38 -12.00
N LEU A 27 -5.50 19.85 -11.82
CA LEU A 27 -6.59 19.06 -11.23
C LEU A 27 -6.76 17.68 -11.88
N LYS A 28 -6.67 17.61 -13.22
CA LYS A 28 -6.80 16.35 -13.96
C LYS A 28 -5.68 15.38 -13.60
N GLU A 29 -4.47 15.88 -13.41
CA GLU A 29 -3.33 15.06 -13.02
C GLU A 29 -3.43 14.64 -11.55
N SER A 30 -3.84 15.54 -10.65
CA SER A 30 -4.12 15.23 -9.25
C SER A 30 -5.16 14.11 -9.08
N LEU A 31 -6.20 14.07 -9.92
CA LEU A 31 -7.20 13.00 -9.91
C LEU A 31 -6.64 11.65 -10.36
N LYS A 32 -5.74 11.63 -11.35
CA LYS A 32 -5.07 10.39 -11.77
C LYS A 32 -4.11 9.88 -10.69
N LEU A 33 -3.30 10.78 -10.14
CA LEU A 33 -2.38 10.52 -9.04
C LEU A 33 -3.14 9.91 -7.86
N TYR A 34 -4.24 10.53 -7.45
CA TYR A 34 -5.10 10.00 -6.38
C TYR A 34 -5.62 8.58 -6.69
N LYS A 35 -6.10 8.34 -7.91
CA LYS A 35 -6.57 7.00 -8.31
C LYS A 35 -5.46 5.96 -8.23
N SER A 36 -4.25 6.31 -8.66
CA SER A 36 -3.07 5.44 -8.57
C SER A 36 -2.65 5.19 -7.11
N ALA A 37 -2.64 6.23 -6.26
CA ALA A 37 -2.35 6.07 -4.85
C ALA A 37 -3.36 5.14 -4.17
N LYS A 38 -4.66 5.28 -4.47
CA LYS A 38 -5.71 4.41 -3.92
C LYS A 38 -5.48 2.93 -4.25
N ASP A 39 -5.08 2.62 -5.49
CA ASP A 39 -4.75 1.25 -5.91
C ASP A 39 -3.52 0.71 -5.16
N TYR A 40 -2.47 1.52 -4.99
CA TYR A 40 -1.31 1.11 -4.19
C TYR A 40 -1.63 0.92 -2.70
N ILE A 41 -2.45 1.80 -2.12
CA ILE A 41 -2.91 1.67 -0.73
C ILE A 41 -3.68 0.36 -0.53
N GLN A 42 -4.60 0.03 -1.43
CA GLN A 42 -5.37 -1.22 -1.34
C GLN A 42 -4.44 -2.44 -1.40
N LYS A 43 -3.44 -2.43 -2.29
CA LYS A 43 -2.48 -3.53 -2.41
C LYS A 43 -1.60 -3.68 -1.17
N ALA A 44 -1.12 -2.56 -0.60
CA ALA A 44 -0.36 -2.57 0.65
C ALA A 44 -1.21 -3.09 1.83
N GLN A 45 -2.48 -2.67 1.92
CA GLN A 45 -3.43 -3.15 2.93
C GLN A 45 -3.64 -4.66 2.83
N SER A 46 -3.84 -5.20 1.63
CA SER A 46 -3.98 -6.65 1.43
C SER A 46 -2.72 -7.43 1.86
N LEU A 47 -1.52 -6.88 1.68
CA LEU A 47 -0.29 -7.51 2.18
C LEU A 47 -0.25 -7.53 3.72
N LEU A 48 -0.65 -6.43 4.37
CA LEU A 48 -0.73 -6.37 5.83
C LEU A 48 -1.79 -7.31 6.41
N GLU A 49 -2.94 -7.43 5.75
CA GLU A 49 -3.99 -8.37 6.15
C GLU A 49 -3.49 -9.82 6.09
N ASN A 50 -2.78 -10.18 5.01
CA ASN A 50 -2.17 -11.51 4.90
C ASN A 50 -1.13 -11.75 6.00
N ALA A 51 -0.24 -10.79 6.27
CA ALA A 51 0.74 -10.90 7.34
C ALA A 51 0.07 -11.07 8.73
N LYS A 52 -1.03 -10.35 9.00
CA LYS A 52 -1.81 -10.52 10.23
C LYS A 52 -2.44 -11.91 10.33
N LEU A 53 -2.94 -12.46 9.22
CA LEU A 53 -3.49 -13.82 9.21
C LEU A 53 -2.40 -14.86 9.50
N GLU A 54 -1.21 -14.72 8.90
CA GLU A 54 -0.07 -15.60 9.16
C GLU A 54 0.36 -15.56 10.63
N LEU A 55 0.46 -14.37 11.24
CA LEU A 55 0.75 -14.21 12.66
C LEU A 55 -0.30 -14.89 13.54
N ASN A 56 -1.59 -14.68 13.25
CA ASN A 56 -2.68 -15.31 14.01
C ASN A 56 -2.63 -16.84 13.94
N VAL A 57 -2.18 -17.42 12.82
CA VAL A 57 -1.99 -18.88 12.70
C VAL A 57 -0.82 -19.32 13.57
N LEU A 58 0.31 -18.61 13.54
CA LEU A 58 1.48 -18.93 14.37
C LEU A 58 1.18 -18.84 15.87
N ASP A 59 0.45 -17.82 16.31
CA ASP A 59 0.07 -17.63 17.71
C ASP A 59 -0.84 -18.76 18.22
N LYS A 60 -1.79 -19.20 17.39
CA LYS A 60 -2.67 -20.35 17.73
C LYS A 60 -1.93 -21.68 17.76
N SER A 61 -0.89 -21.83 16.92
CA SER A 61 -0.04 -23.02 16.87
C SER A 61 0.87 -23.15 18.09
N SER A 62 1.23 -22.02 18.71
CA SER A 62 2.18 -21.94 19.82
C SER A 62 1.51 -22.15 21.20
N ASN A 63 0.19 -22.04 21.29
CA ASN A 63 -0.60 -22.16 22.53
C ASN A 63 -1.17 -23.58 22.80
N THR A 64 -0.77 -24.59 22.04
CA THR A 64 -1.25 -25.99 22.19
C THR A 64 -0.21 -26.98 22.75
N ASN A 65 0.81 -26.52 23.48
CA ASN A 65 1.76 -27.38 24.21
C ASN A 65 1.59 -27.25 25.72
#